data_AF-A0A536XV32-F1
#
_entry.id   AF-A0A536XV32-F1
#
_cell.length_a   1.000
_cell.length_b   1.000
_cell.length_c   1.000
_cell.angle_alpha   90.00
_cell.angle_beta   90.00
_cell.angle_gamma   90.00
#
_symmetry.space_group_name_H-M   'P 1'
#
loop_
_entity.id
_entity.type
_entity.pdbx_description
1 polymer ?
#
loop_
_entity_poly.entity_id
_entity_poly.type
_entity_poly.pdbx_seq_one_letter_code
_entity_poly.pdbx_strand_id
1 'polypeptide(L)'
;MKKADRKPADELRPQYKRSDFATLVRGKYAHRAVEASNVVVLEPQVARAFPNDRAVNAALRGVLRARKRGARPARRTIRTRRERRAR
;
A
#
# COMPACT_ATOMS: atom_id res chain seq x y z
N MET A 1 21.15 37.58 14.20
CA MET A 1 19.72 37.46 13.80
C MET A 1 19.06 36.42 14.70
N LYS A 2 18.11 36.80 15.55
CA LYS A 2 17.42 35.89 16.48
C LYS A 2 16.32 35.16 15.71
N LYS A 3 16.43 33.84 15.55
CA LYS A 3 15.39 33.00 14.95
C LYS A 3 14.25 32.92 15.97
N ALA A 4 13.06 33.36 15.58
CA ALA A 4 11.86 33.19 16.40
C ALA A 4 11.41 31.73 16.27
N ASP A 5 11.48 30.97 17.37
CA ASP A 5 10.80 29.70 17.54
C ASP A 5 9.29 29.95 17.44
N ARG A 6 8.71 29.74 16.26
CA ARG A 6 7.25 29.61 16.11
C ARG A 6 6.88 28.21 16.61
N LYS A 7 6.60 28.10 17.91
CA LYS A 7 5.81 26.97 18.40
C LYS A 7 4.47 26.99 17.66
N PRO A 8 3.95 25.86 17.15
CA PRO A 8 2.59 25.82 16.65
C PRO A 8 1.69 26.24 17.81
N ALA A 9 0.96 27.33 17.64
CA ALA A 9 -0.05 27.71 18.60
C ALA A 9 -1.01 26.53 18.73
N ASP A 10 -1.33 26.13 19.94
CA ASP A 10 -2.38 25.16 20.18
C ASP A 10 -3.70 25.86 19.85
N GLU A 11 -4.10 25.79 18.57
CA GLU A 11 -5.25 26.53 18.01
C GLU A 11 -6.60 25.93 18.43
N LEU A 12 -6.58 24.81 19.16
CA LEU A 12 -7.78 24.12 19.62
C LEU A 12 -8.32 24.76 20.89
N ARG A 13 -9.64 25.02 20.91
CA ARG A 13 -10.31 25.52 22.10
C ARG A 13 -10.54 24.38 23.10
N PRO A 14 -10.51 24.65 24.42
CA PRO A 14 -10.80 23.64 25.44
C PRO A 14 -12.18 22.99 25.30
N GLN A 15 -13.17 23.76 24.79
CA GLN A 15 -14.55 23.32 24.65
C GLN A 15 -15.19 24.00 23.42
N TYR A 16 -16.14 23.29 22.80
CA TYR A 16 -16.95 23.78 21.70
C TYR A 16 -18.43 23.65 22.05
N LYS A 17 -19.23 24.62 21.62
CA LYS A 17 -20.69 24.63 21.74
C LYS A 17 -21.31 24.15 20.43
N ARG A 18 -22.56 23.69 20.49
CA ARG A 18 -23.29 23.25 19.28
C ARG A 18 -23.41 24.37 18.23
N SER A 19 -23.56 25.62 18.68
CA SER A 19 -23.61 26.83 17.85
C SER A 19 -22.33 27.10 17.06
N ASP A 20 -21.20 26.54 17.49
CA ASP A 20 -19.91 26.75 16.81
C ASP A 20 -19.82 25.92 15.52
N PHE A 21 -20.71 24.93 15.37
CA PHE A 21 -20.77 24.08 14.19
C PHE A 21 -21.97 24.46 13.32
N ALA A 22 -21.73 24.59 12.02
CA ALA A 22 -22.80 24.61 11.02
C ALA A 22 -23.58 23.27 11.03
N THR A 23 -24.62 23.15 10.20
CA THR A 23 -25.41 21.91 10.06
C THR A 23 -24.50 20.68 9.96
N LEU A 24 -24.55 19.83 10.98
CA LEU A 24 -23.74 18.61 11.01
C LEU A 24 -24.35 17.59 10.07
N VAL A 25 -23.67 17.36 8.94
CA VAL A 25 -24.06 16.36 7.96
C VAL A 25 -23.34 15.04 8.25
N ARG A 26 -24.11 13.96 8.40
CA ARG A 26 -23.54 12.61 8.55
C ARG A 26 -22.72 12.27 7.30
N GLY A 27 -21.49 11.81 7.50
CA GLY A 27 -20.63 11.37 6.40
C GLY A 27 -19.99 12.48 5.57
N LYS A 28 -19.99 13.75 6.03
CA LYS A 28 -19.38 14.90 5.31
C LYS A 28 -17.95 14.64 4.80
N TYR A 29 -17.17 13.84 5.52
CA TYR A 29 -15.80 13.47 5.15
C TYR A 29 -15.59 11.97 4.93
N ALA A 30 -16.67 11.19 4.78
CA ALA A 30 -16.57 9.73 4.62
C ALA A 30 -15.71 9.34 3.41
N HIS A 31 -15.87 10.03 2.28
CA HIS A 31 -15.08 9.77 1.07
C HIS A 31 -13.58 9.99 1.30
N ARG A 32 -13.21 11.13 1.91
CA ARG A 32 -11.80 11.44 2.23
C ARG A 32 -11.22 10.46 3.24
N ALA A 33 -12.03 10.02 4.21
CA ALA A 33 -11.62 9.02 5.18
C ALA A 33 -11.37 7.66 4.51
N VAL A 34 -12.18 7.27 3.53
CA VAL A 34 -11.99 6.04 2.75
C VAL A 34 -10.72 6.14 1.89
N GLU A 35 -10.52 7.24 1.16
CA GLU A 35 -9.32 7.47 0.33
C GLU A 35 -8.02 7.47 1.14
N ALA A 36 -8.06 8.01 2.37
CA ALA A 36 -6.90 8.05 3.26
C ALA A 36 -6.78 6.79 4.14
N SER A 37 -7.73 5.85 4.09
CA SER A 37 -7.69 4.65 4.92
C SER A 37 -6.84 3.55 4.29
N ASN A 38 -5.90 3.02 5.06
CA ASN A 38 -5.11 1.83 4.69
C ASN A 38 -5.92 0.50 4.79
N VAL A 39 -7.25 0.57 4.86
CA VAL A 39 -8.12 -0.59 5.11
C VAL A 39 -8.74 -1.04 3.79
N VAL A 40 -8.33 -2.21 3.31
CA VAL A 40 -8.87 -2.82 2.09
C VAL A 40 -9.81 -3.94 2.48
N VAL A 41 -11.08 -3.83 2.07
CA VAL A 41 -12.10 -4.86 2.31
C VAL A 41 -12.00 -5.91 1.21
N LEU A 42 -11.84 -7.18 1.61
CA LEU A 42 -11.85 -8.31 0.69
C LEU A 42 -13.28 -8.72 0.33
N GLU A 43 -13.45 -9.29 -0.86
CA GLU A 43 -14.72 -9.94 -1.23
C GLU A 43 -15.05 -11.05 -0.21
N PRO A 44 -16.33 -11.22 0.19
CA PRO A 44 -16.70 -12.20 1.22
C PRO A 44 -16.24 -13.63 0.93
N GLN A 45 -16.25 -14.05 -0.34
CA GLN A 45 -15.78 -15.40 -0.71
C GLN A 45 -14.27 -15.55 -0.50
N VAL A 46 -13.49 -14.53 -0.86
CA VAL A 46 -12.04 -14.49 -0.66
C VAL A 46 -11.71 -14.40 0.82
N ALA A 47 -12.43 -13.56 1.58
CA ALA A 47 -12.24 -13.43 3.02
C ALA A 47 -12.45 -14.77 3.76
N ARG A 48 -13.41 -15.60 3.33
CA ARG A 48 -13.64 -16.93 3.90
C ARG A 48 -12.48 -17.90 3.65
N ALA A 49 -11.72 -17.72 2.57
CA ALA A 49 -10.58 -18.57 2.25
C ALA A 49 -9.33 -18.26 3.10
N PHE A 50 -9.26 -17.07 3.71
CA PHE A 50 -8.11 -16.64 4.50
C PHE A 50 -8.48 -16.39 5.97
N PRO A 51 -7.84 -17.08 6.93
CA PRO A 51 -8.19 -16.94 8.34
C PRO A 51 -7.69 -15.63 8.98
N ASN A 52 -6.66 -14.99 8.42
CA ASN A 52 -6.10 -13.73 8.94
C ASN A 52 -5.30 -12.95 7.88
N ASP A 53 -4.90 -11.73 8.25
CA ASP A 53 -4.09 -10.80 7.45
C ASP A 53 -2.71 -11.37 7.08
N ARG A 54 -2.06 -12.12 7.99
CA ARG A 54 -0.76 -12.75 7.74
C ARG A 54 -0.83 -13.72 6.58
N ALA A 55 -1.89 -14.54 6.51
CA ALA A 55 -2.11 -15.50 5.43
C ALA A 55 -2.30 -14.81 4.08
N VAL A 56 -3.11 -13.74 4.04
CA VAL A 56 -3.32 -12.92 2.83
C VAL A 56 -1.99 -12.31 2.36
N ASN A 57 -1.26 -11.66 3.27
CA ASN A 57 0.00 -11.00 2.94
C ASN A 57 1.08 -12.00 2.49
N ALA A 58 1.12 -13.19 3.07
CA ALA A 58 2.02 -14.25 2.64
C ALA A 58 1.72 -14.71 1.21
N ALA A 59 0.44 -14.90 0.86
CA ALA A 59 0.00 -15.26 -0.48
C ALA A 59 0.38 -14.19 -1.51
N LEU A 60 0.08 -12.91 -1.23
CA LEU A 60 0.43 -11.79 -2.11
C LEU A 60 1.94 -11.66 -2.33
N ARG A 61 2.76 -11.83 -1.28
CA ARG A 61 4.22 -11.88 -1.42
C ARG A 61 4.69 -13.05 -2.29
N GLY A 62 4.00 -14.18 -2.23
CA GLY A 62 4.23 -15.32 -3.12
C GLY A 62 4.06 -14.94 -4.60
N VAL A 63 2.94 -14.31 -4.94
CA VAL A 63 2.66 -13.82 -6.31
C VAL A 63 3.74 -12.83 -6.78
N LEU A 64 4.13 -11.88 -5.94
CA LEU A 64 5.19 -10.93 -6.27
C LEU A 64 6.54 -11.61 -6.54
N ARG A 65 6.91 -12.63 -5.75
CA ARG A 65 8.13 -13.41 -5.96
C ARG A 65 8.09 -14.21 -7.27
N ALA A 66 6.96 -14.85 -7.57
CA ALA A 66 6.78 -15.59 -8.82
C ALA A 66 6.94 -14.68 -10.04
N ARG A 67 6.30 -13.50 -10.03
CA ARG A 67 6.44 -12.48 -11.07
C ARG A 67 7.89 -12.04 -11.27
N LYS A 68 8.64 -11.79 -10.18
CA LYS A 68 10.07 -11.44 -10.25
C LYS A 68 10.94 -12.54 -10.87
N ARG A 69 10.59 -13.82 -10.67
CA ARG A 69 11.33 -14.96 -11.24
C ARG A 69 11.03 -15.16 -12.72
N GLY A 70 9.76 -15.02 -13.14
CA GLY A 70 9.37 -15.15 -14.56
C GLY A 70 9.83 -13.99 -15.45
N ALA A 71 10.10 -12.81 -14.88
CA ALA A 71 10.58 -11.64 -15.61
C ALA A 71 12.08 -11.66 -15.95
N ARG A 72 12.84 -12.67 -15.52
CA ARG A 72 14.27 -12.77 -15.84
C ARG A 72 14.42 -13.57 -17.14
N PRO A 73 14.65 -12.95 -18.32
CA PRO A 73 14.91 -13.70 -19.53
C PRO A 73 16.11 -14.60 -19.28
N ALA A 74 15.94 -15.89 -19.57
CA ALA A 74 17.04 -16.85 -19.49
C ALA A 74 18.16 -16.32 -20.38
N ARG A 75 19.30 -15.97 -19.77
CA ARG A 75 20.49 -15.52 -20.48
C ARG A 75 20.99 -16.73 -21.26
N ARG A 76 20.53 -16.85 -22.50
CA ARG A 76 20.85 -17.96 -23.40
C ARG A 76 22.35 -17.93 -23.64
N THR A 77 23.10 -18.75 -22.91
CA THR A 77 24.51 -18.97 -23.16
C THR A 77 24.59 -19.69 -24.49
N ILE A 78 24.92 -18.94 -25.54
CA ILE A 78 25.27 -19.50 -26.84
C ILE A 78 26.61 -20.22 -26.61
N ARG A 79 26.53 -21.50 -26.24
CA ARG A 79 27.69 -22.39 -26.28
C ARG A 79 28.06 -22.52 -27.74
N THR A 80 29.10 -21.80 -28.15
CA THR A 80 29.71 -21.93 -29.46
C THR A 80 30.20 -23.37 -29.60
N ARG A 81 29.49 -24.16 -30.39
CA ARG A 81 29.96 -25.44 -30.93
C ARG A 81 31.03 -25.11 -31.95
N ARG A 82 32.25 -24.79 -31.49
CA ARG A 82 33.43 -24.73 -32.38
C ARG A 82 33.78 -26.15 -32.78
N GLU A 83 33.22 -26.53 -33.92
CA GLU A 83 33.68 -27.50 -34.90
C GLU A 83 34.90 -28.34 -34.48
N ARG A 84 34.62 -29.56 -34.02
CA ARG A 84 35.48 -30.69 -34.38
C ARG A 84 35.11 -31.08 -35.82
N ARG A 85 35.91 -30.69 -36.80
CA ARG A 85 36.09 -31.42 -38.08
C ARG A 85 37.21 -30.83 -38.93
N ALA A 86 38.12 -31.73 -39.32
CA ALA A 86 39.06 -31.71 -40.45
C ALA A 86 40.30 -30.79 -40.37
N ARG A 87 41.47 -31.36 -40.05
CA ARG A 87 42.41 -31.94 -41.03
C ARG A 87 43.39 -32.87 -40.32
#